data_AF-A0A5S9MJI6-F1
#
_entry.id   AF-A0A5S9MJI6-F1
#
_cell.length_a   1.000
_cell.length_b   1.000
_cell.length_c   1.000
_cell.angle_alpha   90.00
_cell.angle_beta   90.00
_cell.angle_gamma   90.00
#
_symmetry.space_group_name_H-M   'P 1'
#
loop_
_entity.id
_entity.type
_entity.pdbx_description
1 polymer ?
#
loop_
_entity_poly.entity_id
_entity_poly.type
_entity_poly.pdbx_seq_one_letter_code
_entity_poly.pdbx_strand_id
1 'polypeptide(L)'
;MNVEAPTITRTVTRLEANGWVKRVQGKDKRENLIVMTDDAKARFEEIKRTMEQFEEECLSDFTYDEKKKLLHTLLHKLSTE
;
A
#
# COMPACT_ATOMS: atom_id res chain seq x y z
N MET A 1 -1.73 9.76 8.13
CA MET A 1 -2.64 8.81 7.43
C MET A 1 -4.06 9.20 7.77
N ASN A 2 -4.72 9.97 6.91
CA ASN A 2 -6.09 10.46 7.12
C ASN A 2 -6.99 9.83 6.04
N VAL A 3 -7.43 8.59 6.25
CA VAL A 3 -8.37 7.92 5.35
C VAL A 3 -9.69 7.77 6.11
N GLU A 4 -10.73 8.47 5.67
CA GLU A 4 -12.02 8.46 6.36
C GLU A 4 -12.68 7.07 6.33
N ALA A 5 -13.23 6.66 7.47
CA ALA A 5 -13.93 5.39 7.68
C ALA A 5 -14.93 4.96 6.58
N PRO A 6 -15.77 5.84 5.98
CA PRO A 6 -16.69 5.44 4.91
C PRO A 6 -16.00 4.90 3.64
N THR A 7 -14.78 5.35 3.33
CA THR A 7 -14.03 4.92 2.14
C THR A 7 -13.41 3.54 2.33
N ILE A 8 -13.09 3.18 3.58
CA ILE A 8 -12.46 1.92 3.95
C ILE A 8 -13.42 0.75 3.70
N THR A 9 -14.69 0.88 4.08
CA THR A 9 -15.67 -0.21 3.90
C THR A 9 -15.87 -0.58 2.44
N ARG A 10 -16.00 0.43 1.55
CA ARG A 10 -16.19 0.20 0.12
C ARG A 10 -14.94 -0.38 -0.55
N THR A 11 -13.76 0.05 -0.11
CA THR A 11 -12.47 -0.45 -0.61
C THR A 11 -12.22 -1.90 -0.17
N VAL A 12 -12.53 -2.21 1.09
CA VAL A 12 -12.41 -3.58 1.64
C VAL A 12 -13.34 -4.54 0.92
N THR A 13 -14.60 -4.18 0.68
CA THR A 13 -15.53 -5.04 -0.09
C THR A 13 -15.02 -5.32 -1.50
N ARG A 14 -14.38 -4.33 -2.16
CA ARG A 14 -13.82 -4.51 -3.50
C ARG A 14 -12.55 -5.38 -3.49
N LEU A 15 -11.71 -5.22 -2.46
CA LEU A 15 -10.54 -6.08 -2.24
C LEU A 15 -10.96 -7.52 -1.94
N GLU A 16 -12.04 -7.71 -1.19
CA GLU A 16 -12.62 -9.02 -0.88
C GLU A 16 -13.20 -9.68 -2.14
N ALA A 17 -13.96 -8.93 -2.96
CA ALA A 17 -14.48 -9.41 -4.24
C ALA A 17 -13.39 -9.79 -5.25
N ASN A 18 -12.27 -9.06 -5.24
CA ASN A 18 -11.10 -9.35 -6.07
C ASN A 18 -10.17 -10.42 -5.47
N GLY A 19 -10.53 -11.03 -4.33
CA GLY A 19 -9.78 -12.09 -3.68
C GLY A 19 -8.52 -11.65 -2.94
N TRP A 20 -8.34 -10.34 -2.71
CA TRP A 20 -7.15 -9.79 -2.04
C TRP A 20 -7.19 -9.98 -0.52
N VAL A 21 -8.37 -9.90 0.07
CA VAL A 21 -8.57 -10.00 1.51
C VAL A 21 -9.73 -10.93 1.83
N LYS A 22 -9.66 -11.61 2.98
CA LYS A 22 -10.73 -12.43 3.54
C LYS A 22 -11.09 -11.91 4.92
N ARG A 23 -12.39 -11.91 5.25
CA ARG A 23 -12.84 -11.68 6.62
C ARG A 23 -12.71 -12.96 7.42
N VAL A 24 -12.05 -12.87 8.57
CA VAL A 24 -11.86 -13.95 9.52
C VAL A 24 -12.43 -13.50 10.85
N GLN A 25 -13.15 -14.40 11.51
CA GLN A 25 -13.74 -14.09 12.81
C GLN A 25 -12.62 -14.03 13.86
N GLY A 26 -12.57 -12.91 14.59
CA GLY A 26 -11.61 -12.70 15.65
C GLY A 26 -11.90 -13.56 16.88
N LYS A 27 -11.11 -13.35 17.93
CA LYS A 27 -11.24 -14.11 19.18
C LYS A 27 -12.51 -13.72 19.94
N ASP A 28 -12.95 -12.46 19.81
CA ASP A 28 -14.30 -12.01 20.16
C ASP A 28 -15.20 -12.12 18.91
N LYS A 29 -16.42 -12.66 19.08
CA LYS A 29 -17.40 -12.82 17.98
C LYS A 29 -17.81 -11.49 17.33
N ARG A 30 -17.50 -10.35 17.98
CA ARG A 30 -17.74 -8.98 17.49
C ARG A 30 -16.57 -8.42 16.68
N GLU A 31 -15.42 -9.08 16.65
CA GLU A 31 -14.26 -8.66 15.87
C GLU A 31 -14.28 -9.30 14.48
N ASN A 32 -14.28 -8.44 13.46
CA ASN A 32 -14.07 -8.85 12.07
C ASN A 32 -12.63 -8.50 11.70
N LEU A 33 -11.75 -9.51 11.63
CA LEU A 33 -10.39 -9.33 11.13
C LEU A 33 -10.39 -9.40 9.60
N ILE A 34 -9.79 -8.41 8.95
CA ILE A 34 -9.54 -8.42 7.51
C ILE A 34 -8.11 -8.89 7.33
N VAL A 35 -7.92 -10.06 6.73
CA VAL A 35 -6.59 -10.66 6.51
C VAL A 35 -6.35 -10.85 5.04
N MET A 36 -5.14 -10.53 4.58
CA MET A 36 -4.74 -10.75 3.19
C MET A 36 -4.72 -12.25 2.87
N THR A 37 -5.27 -12.63 1.71
CA THR A 37 -5.22 -14.02 1.25
C THR A 37 -3.80 -14.40 0.86
N ASP A 38 -3.49 -15.70 0.82
CA ASP A 38 -2.13 -16.14 0.50
C ASP A 38 -1.79 -15.89 -0.99
N ASP A 39 -2.77 -16.00 -1.89
CA ASP A 39 -2.66 -15.55 -3.29
C ASP A 39 -2.35 -14.05 -3.40
N ALA A 40 -2.99 -13.23 -2.58
CA ALA A 40 -2.78 -11.80 -2.57
C ALA A 40 -1.40 -11.41 -2.03
N LYS A 41 -0.90 -12.13 -1.02
CA LYS A 41 0.50 -11.96 -0.57
C LYS A 41 1.48 -12.31 -1.68
N ALA A 42 1.26 -13.41 -2.40
CA ALA A 42 2.13 -13.79 -3.51
C ALA A 42 2.15 -12.73 -4.62
N ARG A 43 0.98 -12.23 -5.02
CA ARG A 43 0.85 -11.14 -6.00
C ARG A 43 1.43 -9.82 -5.48
N PHE A 44 1.26 -9.53 -4.20
CA PHE A 44 1.81 -8.32 -3.58
C PHE A 44 3.33 -8.34 -3.61
N GLU A 45 3.96 -9.48 -3.29
CA GLU A 45 5.42 -9.62 -3.39
C GLU A 45 5.92 -9.49 -4.83
N GLU A 46 5.16 -9.97 -5.82
CA GLU A 46 5.48 -9.78 -7.24
C GLU A 46 5.40 -8.30 -7.64
N ILE A 47 4.30 -7.63 -7.32
CA ILE A 47 4.11 -6.20 -7.58
C ILE A 47 5.20 -5.38 -6.88
N LYS A 48 5.52 -5.73 -5.63
CA LYS A 48 6.54 -5.05 -4.84
C LYS A 48 7.91 -5.14 -5.53
N ARG A 49 8.30 -6.33 -6.01
CA ARG A 49 9.55 -6.48 -6.79
C ARG A 49 9.53 -5.64 -8.07
N THR A 50 8.42 -5.63 -8.81
CA THR A 50 8.30 -4.79 -10.01
C THR A 50 8.35 -3.31 -9.67
N MET A 51 7.74 -2.89 -8.56
CA MET A 51 7.78 -1.50 -8.08
C MET A 51 9.20 -1.11 -7.64
N GLU A 52 9.90 -1.97 -6.90
CA GLU A 52 11.28 -1.72 -6.48
C GLU A 52 12.21 -1.61 -7.70
N GLN A 53 12.06 -2.51 -8.68
CA GLN A 53 12.82 -2.43 -9.92
C GLN A 53 12.49 -1.16 -10.71
N PHE A 54 11.22 -0.79 -10.80
CA PHE A 54 10.80 0.44 -11.48
C PHE A 54 11.32 1.69 -10.76
N GLU A 55 11.30 1.71 -9.41
CA GLU A 55 11.91 2.79 -8.62
C GLU A 55 13.42 2.86 -8.86
N GLU A 56 14.10 1.71 -8.90
CA GLU A 56 15.54 1.65 -9.15
C GLU A 56 15.88 2.14 -10.56
N GLU A 57 15.13 1.75 -11.59
CA GLU A 57 15.26 2.22 -12.97
C GLU A 57 14.93 3.72 -13.09
N CYS A 58 13.86 4.19 -12.46
CA CYS A 58 13.49 5.62 -12.50
C CYS A 58 14.48 6.50 -11.72
N LEU A 59 15.14 5.93 -10.72
CA LEU A 59 16.09 6.64 -9.87
C LEU A 59 17.55 6.29 -10.22
N SER A 60 17.83 5.50 -11.26
CA SER A 60 19.19 5.08 -11.61
C SER A 60 20.08 6.26 -12.01
N ASP A 61 19.45 7.28 -12.61
CA ASP A 61 20.12 8.47 -13.11
C ASP A 61 20.37 9.52 -12.01
N PHE A 62 19.87 9.30 -10.80
CA PHE A 62 19.99 10.20 -9.68
C PHE A 62 21.01 9.69 -8.65
N THR A 63 21.93 10.55 -8.25
CA THR A 63 22.82 10.27 -7.11
C THR A 63 22.04 10.25 -5.79
N TYR A 64 22.60 9.60 -4.77
CA TYR A 64 21.94 9.46 -3.45
C TYR A 64 21.52 10.81 -2.84
N ASP A 65 22.35 11.85 -3.00
CA ASP A 65 22.04 13.21 -2.54
C ASP A 65 20.90 13.86 -3.33
N GLU A 66 20.78 13.59 -4.63
CA GLU A 66 19.69 14.08 -5.46
C GLU A 66 18.37 13.39 -5.11
N LYS A 67 18.38 12.07 -4.89
CA LYS A 67 17.20 11.34 -4.40
C LYS A 67 16.69 11.90 -3.08
N LYS A 68 17.61 12.19 -2.15
CA LYS A 68 17.28 12.74 -0.82
C LYS A 68 16.72 14.16 -0.91
N LYS A 69 17.26 15.01 -1.80
CA LYS A 69 16.71 16.35 -2.07
C LYS A 69 15.35 16.29 -2.74
N LEU A 70 15.15 15.38 -3.71
CA LEU A 70 13.89 15.19 -4.40
C LEU A 70 12.79 14.76 -3.40
N LEU A 71 13.08 13.76 -2.57
CA LEU A 71 12.17 13.27 -1.54
C LEU A 71 11.81 14.38 -0.53
N HIS A 72 12.80 15.13 -0.02
CA HIS A 72 12.52 16.26 0.87
C HIS A 72 11.67 17.34 0.21
N THR A 73 11.93 17.65 -1.06
CA THR A 73 11.17 18.69 -1.79
C THR A 73 9.73 18.23 -2.08
N LEU A 74 9.55 16.97 -2.46
CA LEU A 74 8.23 16.37 -2.72
C LEU A 74 7.42 16.26 -1.43
N LEU A 75 8.01 15.77 -0.34
CA LEU A 75 7.35 15.69 0.97
C LEU A 75 6.98 17.07 1.50
N HIS A 76 7.86 18.07 1.35
CA HIS A 76 7.55 19.44 1.75
C HIS A 76 6.37 20.01 0.94
N LYS A 77 6.33 19.79 -0.38
CA LYS A 77 5.20 20.22 -1.21
C LYS A 77 3.88 19.54 -0.81
N LEU A 78 3.91 18.24 -0.55
CA LEU A 78 2.74 17.45 -0.14
C LEU A 78 2.24 17.77 1.29
N SER A 79 3.11 18.27 2.17
CA SER A 79 2.72 18.73 3.52
C SER A 79 2.27 20.19 3.57
N THR A 80 2.34 20.93 2.47
CA THR A 80 1.91 22.35 2.41
C THR A 80 0.53 22.53 1.75
N GLU A 81 -0.27 21.47 1.61
CA GLU A 81 -1.70 21.54 1.23
C GLU A 81 -2.59 20.82 2.24
#